data_AF-A0A815RCG4-F1
#
_entry.id   AF-A0A815RCG4-F1
#
_cell.length_a   1.000
_cell.length_b   1.000
_cell.length_c   1.000
_cell.angle_alpha   90.00
_cell.angle_beta   90.00
_cell.angle_gamma   90.00
#
_symmetry.space_group_name_H-M   'P 1'
#
loop_
_entity.id
_entity.type
_entity.pdbx_description
1 polymer ?
#
loop_
_entity_poly.entity_id
_entity_poly.type
_entity_poly.pdbx_seq_one_letter_code
_entity_poly.pdbx_strand_id
1 'polypeptide(L)'
;MIVRIINTILGFFTRPYASIQKYSIQTFQSYLPTQFDEKTWYILFGFLTCCVFVIAYVLSRCVTLNDADDDPVYQRARLYSAQRKYKKFD
;
A
#
# COMPACT_ATOMS: atom_id res chain seq x y z
N MET A 1 -0.72 21.84 -13.65
CA MET A 1 0.35 21.46 -12.69
C MET A 1 0.14 20.03 -12.16
N ILE A 2 -1.05 19.71 -11.65
CA ILE A 2 -1.42 18.37 -11.12
C ILE A 2 -1.21 17.22 -12.12
N VAL A 3 -1.59 17.40 -13.39
CA VAL A 3 -1.40 16.38 -14.45
C VAL A 3 0.08 16.03 -14.69
N ARG A 4 0.99 17.00 -14.52
CA ARG A 4 2.43 16.75 -14.64
C ARG A 4 2.96 15.95 -13.47
N ILE A 5 2.49 16.24 -12.25
CA ILE A 5 2.86 15.48 -11.05
C ILE A 5 2.36 14.04 -11.17
N ILE A 6 1.12 13.83 -11.63
CA ILE A 6 0.55 12.50 -11.88
C ILE A 6 1.38 11.74 -12.92
N ASN A 7 1.74 12.36 -14.04
CA ASN A 7 2.59 11.73 -15.06
C ASN A 7 4.02 11.42 -14.56
N THR A 8 4.60 12.26 -13.71
CA THR A 8 5.92 12.00 -13.11
C THR A 8 5.87 10.85 -12.12
N ILE A 9 4.83 10.79 -11.28
CA ILE A 9 4.61 9.71 -10.33
C ILE A 9 4.36 8.40 -11.08
N LEU A 10 3.47 8.41 -12.08
CA LEU A 10 3.25 7.27 -12.97
C LEU A 10 4.55 6.86 -13.65
N GLY A 11 5.35 7.79 -14.17
CA GLY A 11 6.65 7.52 -14.79
C GLY A 11 7.67 6.89 -13.83
N PHE A 12 7.68 7.35 -12.58
CA PHE A 12 8.56 6.83 -11.53
C PHE A 12 8.19 5.41 -11.11
N PHE A 13 6.90 5.08 -11.06
CA PHE A 13 6.44 3.72 -10.75
C PHE A 13 6.52 2.78 -11.96
N THR A 14 6.22 3.25 -13.16
CA THR A 14 6.17 2.42 -14.37
C THR A 14 7.52 1.95 -14.88
N ARG A 15 8.57 2.77 -14.74
CA ARG A 15 9.93 2.43 -15.22
C ARG A 15 10.57 1.24 -14.50
N PRO A 16 10.71 1.23 -13.16
CA PRO A 16 11.26 0.09 -12.45
C PRO A 16 10.35 -1.13 -12.56
N TYR A 17 9.04 -0.92 -12.62
CA TYR A 17 8.05 -1.99 -12.83
C TYR A 17 8.26 -2.73 -14.16
N ALA A 18 8.43 -2.00 -15.26
CA ALA A 18 8.68 -2.61 -16.56
C ALA A 18 10.00 -3.40 -16.61
N SER A 19 11.05 -2.92 -15.93
CA SER A 19 12.35 -3.60 -15.86
C SER A 19 12.28 -4.90 -15.05
N ILE A 20 11.67 -4.85 -13.86
CA ILE A 20 11.51 -6.03 -12.98
C ILE A 20 10.61 -7.07 -13.65
N GLN A 21 9.54 -6.63 -14.31
CA GLN A 21 8.63 -7.50 -15.00
C GLN A 21 9.32 -8.23 -16.17
N LYS A 22 10.09 -7.52 -17.00
CA LYS A 22 10.87 -8.13 -18.08
C LYS A 22 11.90 -9.14 -17.56
N TYR A 23 12.59 -8.81 -16.47
CA TYR A 23 13.55 -9.73 -15.86
C TYR A 23 12.86 -11.00 -15.36
N SER A 24 11.72 -10.86 -14.65
CA SER A 24 10.95 -12.01 -14.18
C SER A 24 10.49 -12.91 -15.33
N ILE A 25 10.01 -12.33 -16.43
CA ILE A 25 9.59 -13.07 -17.63
C ILE A 25 10.76 -13.86 -18.21
N GLN A 26 11.92 -13.24 -18.41
CA GLN A 26 13.10 -13.92 -18.93
C GLN A 26 13.54 -15.08 -18.04
N THR A 27 13.46 -14.90 -16.72
CA THR A 27 13.77 -15.97 -15.76
C THR A 27 12.75 -17.11 -15.84
N PHE A 28 11.44 -16.84 -15.82
CA PHE A 28 10.45 -17.91 -15.88
C PHE A 28 10.42 -18.63 -17.24
N GLN A 29 10.68 -17.91 -18.32
CA GLN A 29 10.77 -18.48 -19.66
C GLN A 29 12.01 -19.38 -19.82
N SER A 30 13.11 -19.12 -19.11
CA SER A 30 14.27 -20.03 -19.10
C SER A 30 14.00 -21.32 -18.31
N TYR A 31 13.15 -21.28 -17.28
CA TYR A 31 12.78 -22.46 -16.49
C TYR A 31 11.63 -23.26 -17.10
N LEU A 32 10.66 -22.61 -17.77
CA LEU A 32 9.43 -23.24 -18.29
C LEU A 32 9.12 -22.79 -19.74
N PRO A 33 10.00 -23.07 -20.71
CA PRO A 33 9.93 -22.48 -22.05
C PRO A 33 8.68 -22.82 -22.86
N THR A 34 8.02 -23.94 -22.58
CA THR A 34 6.85 -24.43 -23.34
C THR A 34 5.51 -24.21 -22.64
N GLN A 35 5.52 -23.91 -21.34
CA GLN A 35 4.29 -23.73 -20.54
C GLN A 35 4.09 -22.30 -20.05
N PHE A 36 5.09 -21.43 -20.23
CA PHE A 36 5.01 -20.05 -19.79
C PHE A 36 4.21 -19.18 -20.76
N ASP A 37 3.01 -18.76 -20.35
CA ASP A 37 2.23 -17.75 -21.05
C ASP A 37 2.55 -16.36 -20.47
N GLU A 38 3.26 -15.56 -21.28
CA GLU A 38 3.62 -14.18 -20.94
C GLU A 38 2.40 -13.33 -20.61
N LYS A 39 1.28 -13.48 -21.34
CA LYS A 39 0.08 -12.64 -21.16
C LYS A 39 -0.56 -12.88 -19.81
N THR A 40 -0.71 -14.14 -19.42
CA THR A 40 -1.22 -14.50 -18.08
C THR A 40 -0.28 -14.01 -16.98
N TRP A 41 1.04 -14.07 -17.19
CA TRP A 41 2.01 -13.54 -16.25
C TRP A 41 1.89 -12.02 -16.07
N TYR A 42 1.67 -11.26 -17.15
CA TYR A 42 1.41 -9.82 -17.07
C TYR A 42 0.20 -9.50 -16.17
N ILE A 43 -0.89 -10.23 -16.33
CA ILE A 43 -2.13 -10.06 -15.54
C ILE A 43 -1.88 -10.42 -14.07
N LEU A 44 -1.24 -11.57 -13.82
CA LEU A 44 -0.94 -12.05 -12.47
C LEU A 44 -0.03 -11.08 -11.72
N PHE A 45 1.02 -10.59 -12.38
CA PHE A 45 1.97 -9.64 -11.80
C PHE A 45 1.30 -8.29 -11.49
N GLY A 46 0.39 -7.82 -12.35
CA GLY A 46 -0.47 -6.66 -12.10
C GLY A 46 -1.37 -6.85 -10.88
N PHE A 47 -2.01 -8.01 -10.76
CA PHE A 47 -2.85 -8.33 -9.60
C PHE A 47 -2.04 -8.37 -8.30
N LEU A 48 -0.89 -9.05 -8.30
CA LEU A 48 -0.01 -9.15 -7.12
C LEU A 48 0.46 -7.77 -6.65
N THR A 49 0.85 -6.90 -7.58
CA THR A 49 1.27 -5.55 -7.23
C THR A 49 0.13 -4.71 -6.66
N CYS A 50 -1.07 -4.81 -7.20
CA CYS A 50 -2.26 -4.17 -6.62
C CYS A 50 -2.50 -4.65 -5.17
N CYS A 51 -2.44 -5.96 -4.93
CA CYS A 51 -2.56 -6.53 -3.59
C CYS A 51 -1.50 -5.98 -2.62
N VAL A 52 -0.24 -5.90 -3.04
CA VAL A 52 0.84 -5.33 -2.22
C VAL A 52 0.57 -3.86 -1.88
N PHE A 53 0.09 -3.06 -2.83
CA PHE A 53 -0.28 -1.66 -2.56
C PHE A 53 -1.44 -1.55 -1.56
N VAL A 54 -2.47 -2.39 -1.69
CA VAL A 54 -3.59 -2.42 -0.75
C VAL A 54 -3.09 -2.82 0.65
N ILE A 55 -2.28 -3.87 0.76
CA ILE A 55 -1.70 -4.31 2.04
C ILE A 55 -0.82 -3.20 2.64
N ALA A 56 0.05 -2.58 1.85
CA ALA A 56 0.91 -1.48 2.30
C ALA A 56 0.08 -0.28 2.78
N TYR A 57 -1.02 0.04 2.10
CA TYR A 57 -1.95 1.09 2.52
C TYR A 57 -2.64 0.74 3.84
N VAL A 58 -3.14 -0.49 3.99
CA VAL A 58 -3.76 -0.96 5.22
C VAL A 58 -2.74 -0.95 6.37
N LEU A 59 -1.54 -1.46 6.15
CA LEU A 59 -0.45 -1.43 7.14
C LEU A 59 -0.08 0.00 7.52
N SER A 60 0.05 0.92 6.55
CA SER A 60 0.29 2.33 6.82
C SER A 60 -0.81 2.91 7.72
N ARG A 61 -2.09 2.61 7.44
CA ARG A 61 -3.21 3.04 8.29
C ARG A 61 -3.19 2.39 9.68
N CYS A 62 -2.83 1.11 9.79
CA CYS A 62 -2.68 0.43 11.08
C CYS A 62 -1.57 1.06 11.92
N VAL A 63 -0.40 1.34 11.34
CA VAL A 63 0.71 2.00 12.03
C VAL A 63 0.31 3.41 12.47
N THR A 64 -0.30 4.21 11.58
CA THR A 64 -0.77 5.56 11.94
C THR A 64 -1.82 5.54 13.05
N LEU A 65 -2.70 4.53 13.09
CA LEU A 65 -3.69 4.37 14.15
C LEU A 65 -3.04 3.91 15.46
N ASN A 66 -2.02 3.07 15.40
CA ASN A 66 -1.28 2.62 16.58
C ASN A 66 -0.46 3.75 17.19
N ASP A 67 0.23 4.54 16.36
CA ASP A 67 0.95 5.75 16.79
C ASP A 67 -0.01 6.78 17.43
N ALA A 68 -1.28 6.83 17.01
CA ALA A 68 -2.28 7.73 17.59
C ALA A 68 -2.74 7.31 19.00
N ASP A 69 -2.70 6.02 19.37
CA ASP A 69 -3.04 5.57 20.72
C ASP A 69 -1.85 5.71 21.72
N ASP A 70 -0.61 5.75 21.21
CA ASP A 70 0.61 6.03 22.00
C ASP A 70 0.90 7.53 22.18
N ASP A 71 0.15 8.41 21.52
CA ASP A 71 0.33 9.85 21.61
C ASP A 71 -0.27 10.38 22.95
N PRO A 72 0.54 10.97 23.87
CA PRO A 72 0.07 11.39 25.20
C PRO A 72 -1.03 12.47 25.14
N VAL A 73 -1.11 13.20 24.04
CA VAL A 73 -2.17 14.19 23.76
C VAL A 73 -3.51 13.49 23.52
N TYR A 74 -3.52 12.38 22.79
CA TYR A 74 -4.72 11.60 22.49
C TYR A 74 -5.26 10.87 23.72
N GLN A 75 -4.37 10.32 24.56
CA GLN A 75 -4.75 9.72 25.84
C GLN A 75 -5.37 10.75 26.81
N ARG A 76 -4.79 11.96 26.92
CA ARG A 76 -5.41 13.05 27.70
C ARG A 76 -6.79 13.41 27.16
N ALA A 77 -6.97 13.52 25.84
CA ALA A 77 -8.25 13.84 25.23
C ALA A 77 -9.32 12.77 25.50
N ARG A 78 -8.98 11.47 25.49
CA ARG A 78 -9.88 10.38 25.94
C ARG A 78 -10.27 10.55 27.41
N LEU A 79 -9.32 10.82 28.30
CA LEU A 79 -9.59 11.01 29.73
C LEU A 79 -10.55 12.19 29.98
N TYR A 80 -10.35 13.33 29.31
CA TYR A 80 -11.23 14.49 29.42
C TYR A 80 -12.65 14.22 28.89
N SER A 81 -12.78 13.48 27.78
CA SER A 81 -14.09 13.13 27.23
C SER A 81 -14.83 12.09 28.09
N ALA A 82 -14.10 11.14 28.69
CA ALA A 82 -14.66 10.21 29.67
C ALA A 82 -15.16 10.94 30.93
N GLN A 83 -14.37 11.86 31.49
CA GLN A 83 -14.77 12.64 32.67
C GLN A 83 -16.01 13.51 32.43
N ARG A 84 -16.16 14.14 31.26
CA ARG A 84 -17.40 14.87 30.92
C ARG A 84 -18.62 13.97 30.83
N LYS A 85 -18.44 12.71 30.45
CA LYS A 85 -19.54 11.75 30.34
C LYS A 85 -20.09 11.39 31.71
N TYR A 86 -19.22 11.22 32.72
CA TYR A 86 -19.65 10.97 34.11
C TYR A 86 -20.23 12.20 34.79
N LYS A 87 -19.68 13.41 34.54
CA LYS A 87 -20.18 14.67 35.13
C LYS A 87 -21.56 15.12 34.62
N LYS A 88 -22.14 14.41 33.65
CA LYS A 88 -23.49 14.66 33.12
C LYS A 88 -24.57 13.78 33.77
N PHE A 89 -24.18 12.88 34.68
CA PHE A 89 -25.07 11.95 35.38
C PHE A 89 -25.23 12.27 36.88
N ASP A 90 -24.62 13.35 37.38
CA ASP A 90 -24.91 14.00 38.66
C ASP A 90 -25.70 15.30 38.40
#